data_AF-A0A8S3CX41-F1
#
_entry.id   AF-A0A8S3CX41-F1
#
_cell.length_a   1.000
_cell.length_b   1.000
_cell.length_c   1.000
_cell.angle_alpha   90.00
_cell.angle_beta   90.00
_cell.angle_gamma   90.00
#
_symmetry.space_group_name_H-M   'P 1'
#
loop_
_entity.id
_entity.type
_entity.pdbx_description
1 polymer ?
#
loop_
_entity_poly.entity_id
_entity_poly.type
_entity_poly.pdbx_seq_one_letter_code
_entity_poly.pdbx_strand_id
1 'polypeptide(L)'
;SDAQIIDEHFLVHLNDYLSSGEIFGLFTDDEVEEILNQLRPEAKSQGYNETKESIWKYFIDKVRRNLKIVMCFSPAGNTLR
;
A
#
# COMPACT_ATOMS: atom_id res chain seq x y z
N SER A 1 9.39 13.46 14.09
CA SER A 1 9.66 14.90 14.22
C SER A 1 9.39 15.50 12.85
N ASP A 2 8.68 16.64 12.76
CA ASP A 2 8.13 17.24 11.53
C ASP A 2 9.13 17.41 10.36
N ALA A 3 10.42 17.22 10.61
CA ALA A 3 11.51 17.21 9.64
C ALA A 3 11.64 15.94 8.76
N GLN A 4 10.73 14.97 8.84
CA GLN A 4 10.79 13.76 7.98
C GLN A 4 9.82 13.78 6.78
N ILE A 5 8.88 14.73 6.74
CA ILE A 5 8.07 14.98 5.55
C ILE A 5 8.86 15.97 4.70
N ILE A 6 9.89 15.46 4.00
CA ILE A 6 10.79 16.27 3.17
C ILE A 6 10.25 16.38 1.72
N ASP A 7 9.25 15.55 1.37
CA ASP A 7 8.74 15.46 0.00
C ASP A 7 7.21 15.51 -0.02
N GLU A 8 6.65 16.52 -0.71
CA GLU A 8 5.20 16.64 -0.93
C GLU A 8 4.64 15.42 -1.68
N HIS A 9 5.45 14.75 -2.50
CA HIS A 9 5.06 13.50 -3.17
C HIS A 9 4.74 12.37 -2.18
N PHE A 10 5.37 12.37 -1.00
CA PHE A 10 5.09 11.36 0.02
C PHE A 10 3.64 11.43 0.50
N LEU A 11 3.08 12.63 0.67
CA LEU A 11 1.69 12.81 1.10
C LEU A 11 0.71 12.34 0.03
N VAL A 12 1.04 12.51 -1.26
CA VAL A 12 0.22 12.00 -2.37
C VAL A 12 0.18 10.47 -2.35
N HIS A 13 1.33 9.80 -2.23
CA HIS A 13 1.39 8.34 -2.13
C HIS A 13 0.67 7.80 -0.90
N LEU A 14 0.74 8.52 0.23
CA LEU A 14 0.05 8.16 1.45
C LEU A 14 -1.47 8.32 1.28
N ASN A 15 -1.93 9.35 0.59
CA ASN A 15 -3.34 9.52 0.25
C ASN A 15 -3.86 8.40 -0.66
N ASP A 16 -3.09 8.00 -1.69
CA ASP A 16 -3.43 6.89 -2.57
C ASP A 16 -3.57 5.59 -1.76
N TYR A 17 -2.59 5.31 -0.90
CA TYR A 17 -2.64 4.15 -0.01
C TYR A 17 -3.84 4.19 0.96
N LEU A 18 -4.14 5.33 1.58
CA LEU A 18 -5.29 5.45 2.46
C LEU A 18 -6.62 5.25 1.71
N SER A 19 -6.70 5.73 0.47
CA SER A 19 -7.91 5.70 -0.35
C SER A 19 -8.18 4.30 -0.93
N SER A 20 -7.21 3.72 -1.63
CA SER A 20 -7.38 2.44 -2.34
C SER A 20 -6.67 1.27 -1.63
N GLY A 21 -5.62 1.54 -0.85
CA GLY A 21 -4.69 0.52 -0.36
C GLY A 21 -3.58 0.19 -1.35
N GLU A 22 -3.53 0.88 -2.49
CA GLU A 22 -2.61 0.65 -3.60
C GLU A 22 -1.94 1.96 -4.00
N ILE A 23 -0.65 1.88 -4.32
CA ILE A 23 0.13 3.02 -4.83
C ILE A 23 0.57 2.63 -6.24
N PHE A 24 0.15 3.40 -7.24
CA PHE A 24 0.50 3.13 -8.62
C PHE A 24 2.00 3.33 -8.87
N GLY A 25 2.62 2.41 -9.61
CA GLY A 25 4.07 2.44 -9.90
C GLY A 25 4.96 2.16 -8.69
N LEU A 26 4.40 1.66 -7.58
CA LEU A 26 5.18 1.27 -6.40
C LEU A 26 6.08 0.06 -6.68
N PHE A 27 5.60 -0.85 -7.52
CA PHE A 27 6.31 -2.05 -7.93
C PHE A 27 6.47 -2.05 -9.45
N THR A 28 7.59 -2.59 -9.91
CA THR A 28 7.81 -2.96 -11.31
C THR A 28 6.99 -4.20 -11.68
N ASP A 29 6.76 -4.42 -12.97
CA ASP A 29 6.02 -5.59 -13.45
C ASP A 29 6.67 -6.91 -12.98
N ASP A 30 8.00 -6.97 -12.94
CA ASP A 30 8.75 -8.14 -12.47
C ASP A 30 8.53 -8.40 -10.97
N GLU A 31 8.55 -7.35 -10.15
CA GLU A 31 8.26 -7.44 -8.71
C GLU A 31 6.82 -7.85 -8.45
N VAL A 32 5.86 -7.35 -9.24
CA VAL A 32 4.45 -7.77 -9.15
C VAL A 32 4.33 -9.27 -9.44
N GLU A 33 4.94 -9.78 -10.51
CA GLU A 33 4.90 -11.21 -10.81
C GLU A 33 5.56 -12.05 -9.71
N GLU A 34 6.67 -11.59 -9.13
CA GLU A 34 7.31 -12.27 -8.01
C GLU A 34 6.38 -12.34 -6.78
N ILE A 35 5.75 -11.22 -6.40
CA ILE A 35 4.78 -11.15 -5.30
C ILE A 35 3.60 -12.11 -5.55
N LEU A 36 3.04 -12.08 -6.76
CA LEU A 36 1.92 -12.95 -7.14
C LEU A 36 2.31 -14.44 -7.04
N ASN A 37 3.51 -14.79 -7.48
CA ASN A 37 4.01 -16.17 -7.41
C ASN A 37 4.20 -16.65 -5.97
N GLN A 38 4.72 -15.79 -5.09
CA GLN A 38 4.88 -16.10 -3.67
C GLN A 38 3.53 -16.24 -2.94
N LEU A 39 2.54 -15.43 -3.31
CA LEU A 39 1.23 -15.41 -2.64
C LEU A 39 0.25 -16.42 -3.19
N ARG A 40 0.44 -16.96 -4.40
CA ARG A 40 -0.48 -17.91 -5.05
C ARG A 40 -0.84 -19.12 -4.15
N PRO A 41 0.10 -19.80 -3.47
CA PRO A 41 -0.23 -20.93 -2.61
C PRO A 41 -1.09 -20.50 -1.39
N GLU A 42 -0.75 -19.35 -0.81
CA GLU A 42 -1.45 -18.81 0.35
C GLU A 42 -2.87 -18.34 -0.03
N ALA A 43 -3.00 -17.58 -1.12
CA ALA A 43 -4.28 -17.10 -1.64
C ALA A 43 -5.24 -18.26 -1.93
N LYS A 44 -4.72 -19.35 -2.53
CA LYS A 44 -5.49 -20.58 -2.76
C LYS A 44 -5.96 -21.22 -1.46
N SER A 45 -5.12 -21.27 -0.43
CA SER A 45 -5.52 -21.78 0.90
C SER A 45 -6.60 -20.94 1.58
N GLN A 46 -6.66 -19.65 1.26
CA GLN A 46 -7.65 -18.70 1.76
C GLN A 46 -8.93 -18.64 0.90
N GLY A 47 -9.02 -19.47 -0.15
CA GLY A 47 -10.22 -19.57 -1.01
C GLY A 47 -10.29 -18.52 -2.13
N TYR A 48 -9.20 -17.81 -2.44
CA TYR A 48 -9.13 -16.92 -3.58
C TYR A 48 -8.85 -17.72 -4.87
N ASN A 49 -9.32 -17.20 -6.00
CA ASN A 49 -9.12 -17.80 -7.31
C ASN A 49 -7.65 -17.66 -7.78
N GLU A 50 -7.20 -18.55 -8.66
CA GLU A 50 -5.82 -18.57 -9.17
C GLU A 50 -5.54 -17.55 -10.30
N THR A 51 -6.41 -16.54 -10.44
CA THR A 51 -6.23 -15.43 -11.40
C THR A 51 -5.34 -14.34 -10.81
N LYS A 52 -4.61 -13.62 -11.66
CA LYS A 52 -3.69 -12.55 -11.22
C LYS A 52 -4.45 -11.48 -10.43
N GLU A 53 -5.63 -11.09 -10.91
CA GLU A 53 -6.46 -10.07 -10.29
C GLU A 53 -6.96 -10.50 -8.90
N SER A 54 -7.31 -11.77 -8.72
CA SER A 54 -7.78 -12.30 -7.44
C SER A 54 -6.65 -12.39 -6.41
N ILE A 55 -5.45 -12.78 -6.83
CA ILE A 55 -4.27 -12.86 -5.96
C ILE A 55 -3.77 -11.45 -5.63
N TRP A 56 -3.83 -10.51 -6.58
CA TRP A 56 -3.53 -9.11 -6.32
C TRP A 56 -4.49 -8.50 -5.31
N LYS A 57 -5.79 -8.77 -5.46
CA LYS A 57 -6.79 -8.37 -4.45
C LYS A 57 -6.47 -8.93 -3.07
N TYR A 58 -6.08 -10.21 -2.98
CA TYR A 58 -5.64 -10.82 -1.72
C TYR A 58 -4.46 -10.08 -1.11
N PHE A 59 -3.46 -9.73 -1.92
CA PHE A 59 -2.30 -8.97 -1.48
C PHE A 59 -2.71 -7.62 -0.89
N ILE A 60 -3.50 -6.81 -1.60
CA ILE A 60 -3.97 -5.52 -1.12
C ILE A 60 -4.78 -5.65 0.18
N ASP A 61 -5.67 -6.64 0.27
CA ASP A 61 -6.44 -6.92 1.49
C ASP A 61 -5.51 -7.25 2.68
N LYS A 62 -4.45 -8.02 2.44
CA LYS A 62 -3.44 -8.38 3.44
C LYS A 62 -2.61 -7.17 3.87
N VAL A 63 -2.18 -6.32 2.95
CA VAL A 63 -1.45 -5.08 3.26
C VAL A 63 -2.30 -4.16 4.13
N ARG A 64 -3.56 -3.91 3.76
CA ARG A 64 -4.49 -3.04 4.52
C ARG A 64 -4.74 -3.53 5.95
N ARG A 65 -4.75 -4.86 6.15
CA ARG A 65 -4.90 -5.45 7.49
C ARG A 65 -3.66 -5.22 8.35
N ASN A 66 -2.48 -5.40 7.77
CA ASN A 66 -1.22 -5.45 8.51
C ASN A 66 -0.50 -4.10 8.66
N LEU A 67 -0.72 -3.14 7.76
CA LEU A 67 -0.05 -1.85 7.79
C LEU A 67 -0.94 -0.77 8.42
N LYS A 68 -0.45 -0.13 9.48
CA LYS A 68 -1.07 1.02 10.16
C LYS A 68 -0.11 2.20 10.10
N ILE A 69 -0.63 3.35 9.68
CA ILE A 69 0.14 4.59 9.53
C ILE A 69 -0.33 5.57 10.60
N VAL A 70 0.61 6.15 11.34
CA VAL A 70 0.35 7.20 12.33
C VAL A 70 1.09 8.45 11.88
N MET A 71 0.37 9.53 11.67
CA MET A 71 0.93 10.84 11.34
C MET A 71 0.82 11.74 12.56
N CYS A 72 1.94 12.33 12.96
CA CYS A 72 1.99 13.34 14.01
C CYS A 72 2.25 14.69 13.34
N PHE A 73 1.31 15.63 13.48
CA PHE A 73 1.46 17.00 13.01
C PHE A 73 1.57 17.94 14.20
N SER A 74 2.52 18.87 14.17
CA SER A 74 2.53 19.98 15.13
C SER A 74 1.41 20.96 14.81
N PRO A 75 0.60 21.39 15.80
CA PRO A 75 -0.46 22.38 15.60
C PRO A 75 0.07 23.77 15.24
N ALA A 76 1.39 24.00 15.27
CA ALA A 76 2.04 25.26 14.89
C ALA A 76 2.44 25.34 13.40
N GLY A 77 2.29 24.25 12.64
CA GLY A 77 2.63 24.19 11.22
C GLY A 77 1.54 24.81 10.36
N ASN A 78 1.86 25.89 9.63
CA ASN A 78 0.91 26.72 8.89
C ASN A 78 0.38 26.09 7.58
N THR A 79 0.32 24.76 7.46
CA THR A 79 0.01 24.09 6.19
C THR A 79 -0.81 22.82 6.42
N LEU A 80 -2.09 22.97 6.78
CA LEU A 80 -3.13 21.99 6.49
C LEU A 80 -4.43 22.76 6.26
N ARG A 81 -4.63 23.18 5.00
CA ARG A 81 -5.90 23.67 4.48
C ARG A 81 -6.14 23.01 3.13
#